data_AF-A0A0C9W144-F1
#
_entry.id   AF-A0A0C9W144-F1
#
_cell.length_a   1.000
_cell.length_b   1.000
_cell.length_c   1.000
_cell.angle_alpha   90.00
_cell.angle_beta   90.00
_cell.angle_gamma   90.00
#
_symmetry.space_group_name_H-M   'P 1'
#
loop_
_entity.id
_entity.type
_entity.pdbx_description
1 polymer ?
#
loop_
_entity_poly.entity_id
_entity_poly.type
_entity_poly.pdbx_seq_one_letter_code
_entity_poly.pdbx_strand_id
1 'polypeptide(L)'
;DCSAIGSFNCLVCDLEGLFCQSCIIGAHTWLPFHCPMQWRAGHFQRCTLCNLGYIIALGHGGNRCPSIGDDLGPQKLIMGDVMGVHEVMVGWCRCADAPPPAHQLFHHRMYPASISCPRRAFTF
;
A
#
# COMPACT_ATOMS: atom_id res chain seq x y z
N ASP A 1 -6.12 19.68 9.88
CA ASP A 1 -7.41 19.05 10.22
C ASP A 1 -8.25 18.80 8.98
N CYS A 2 -8.75 17.58 8.84
CA CYS A 2 -9.62 17.17 7.73
C CYS A 2 -11.08 17.33 8.17
N SER A 3 -11.92 17.95 7.32
CA SER A 3 -13.36 18.14 7.58
C SER A 3 -14.23 17.01 7.02
N ALA A 4 -13.65 16.03 6.34
CA ALA A 4 -14.39 14.91 5.77
C ALA A 4 -14.86 13.94 6.87
N ILE A 5 -16.08 13.44 6.73
CA ILE A 5 -16.66 12.47 7.67
C ILE A 5 -15.84 11.18 7.65
N GLY A 6 -15.42 10.75 8.83
CA GLY A 6 -14.70 9.50 9.02
C GLY A 6 -15.62 8.30 9.00
N SER A 7 -15.21 7.24 8.30
CA SER A 7 -15.89 5.94 8.32
C SER A 7 -14.91 4.78 8.42
N PHE A 8 -13.62 5.04 8.60
CA PHE A 8 -12.58 4.03 8.65
C PHE A 8 -11.84 4.05 9.98
N ASN A 9 -11.50 2.89 10.51
CA ASN A 9 -10.47 2.72 11.52
C ASN A 9 -9.53 1.59 11.10
N CYS A 10 -8.68 1.12 12.01
CA CYS A 10 -7.81 -0.01 11.77
C CYS A 10 -7.87 -0.98 12.96
N LEU A 11 -7.89 -2.27 12.67
CA LEU A 11 -7.91 -3.33 13.69
C LEU A 11 -6.55 -3.46 14.41
N VAL A 12 -5.47 -2.99 13.79
CA VAL A 12 -4.09 -3.18 14.25
C VAL A 12 -3.50 -1.90 14.85
N CYS A 13 -3.94 -0.72 14.40
CA CYS A 13 -3.41 0.54 14.92
C CYS A 13 -4.06 0.95 16.23
N ASP A 14 -3.29 1.59 17.09
CA ASP A 14 -3.78 2.31 18.28
C ASP A 14 -4.36 3.70 17.95
N LEU A 15 -4.75 3.93 16.70
CA LEU A 15 -5.33 5.20 16.26
C LEU A 15 -6.75 5.35 16.84
N GLU A 16 -6.99 6.43 17.56
CA GLU A 16 -8.29 6.72 18.14
C GLU A 16 -9.25 7.37 17.12
N GLY A 17 -10.49 6.89 17.08
CA GLY A 17 -11.58 7.49 16.31
C GLY A 17 -11.74 6.96 14.87
N LEU A 18 -12.49 7.72 14.06
CA LEU A 18 -12.79 7.41 12.67
C LEU A 18 -12.12 8.42 11.74
N PHE A 19 -11.52 7.88 10.68
CA PHE A 19 -10.79 8.61 9.67
C PHE A 19 -11.56 8.56 8.35
N CYS A 20 -11.46 9.63 7.56
CA CYS A 20 -11.90 9.58 6.17
C CYS A 20 -10.91 8.75 5.33
N GLN A 21 -11.25 8.45 4.09
CA GLN A 21 -10.43 7.59 3.23
C GLN A 21 -9.01 8.14 3.02
N SER A 22 -8.84 9.44 2.79
CA SER A 22 -7.50 10.01 2.61
C SER A 22 -6.67 10.01 3.89
N CYS A 23 -7.30 10.30 5.04
CA CYS A 23 -6.62 10.28 6.33
C CYS A 23 -6.20 8.89 6.75
N ILE A 24 -7.06 7.86 6.57
CA ILE A 24 -6.67 6.48 6.91
C ILE A 24 -5.53 6.02 6.00
N ILE A 25 -5.55 6.36 4.71
CA ILE A 25 -4.44 6.05 3.79
C ILE A 25 -3.15 6.75 4.23
N GLY A 26 -3.21 8.04 4.55
CA GLY A 26 -2.06 8.81 5.01
C GLY A 26 -1.44 8.24 6.29
N ALA A 27 -2.27 7.85 7.25
CA ALA A 27 -1.82 7.21 8.49
C ALA A 27 -1.13 5.84 8.25
N HIS A 28 -1.43 5.17 7.13
CA HIS A 28 -0.87 3.87 6.77
C HIS A 28 0.25 3.95 5.71
N THR A 29 0.81 5.14 5.46
CA THR A 29 1.87 5.33 4.44
C THR A 29 3.02 4.34 4.57
N TRP A 30 3.36 3.94 5.80
CA TRP A 30 4.45 3.00 6.12
C TRP A 30 3.97 1.68 6.72
N LEU A 31 2.66 1.47 6.74
CA LEU A 31 2.01 0.31 7.36
C LEU A 31 1.07 -0.38 6.35
N PRO A 32 1.60 -0.78 5.17
CA PRO A 32 0.81 -1.21 4.02
C PRO A 32 0.02 -2.52 4.23
N PHE A 33 0.35 -3.28 5.29
CA PHE A 33 -0.23 -4.61 5.59
C PHE A 33 -1.18 -4.60 6.78
N HIS A 34 -1.46 -3.43 7.37
CA HIS A 34 -2.46 -3.32 8.41
C HIS A 34 -3.88 -3.56 7.86
N CYS A 35 -4.80 -3.92 8.75
CA CYS A 35 -6.17 -4.27 8.41
C CYS A 35 -7.13 -3.11 8.70
N PRO A 36 -7.40 -2.20 7.73
CA PRO A 36 -8.42 -1.19 7.90
C PRO A 36 -9.81 -1.84 7.95
N MET A 37 -10.71 -1.21 8.69
CA MET A 37 -12.13 -1.56 8.70
C MET A 37 -12.94 -0.35 8.28
N GLN A 38 -14.04 -0.59 7.57
CA GLN A 38 -14.99 0.43 7.17
C GLN A 38 -16.31 0.25 7.92
N TRP A 39 -16.83 1.32 8.51
CA TRP A 39 -18.19 1.39 9.00
C TRP A 39 -19.16 1.46 7.83
N ARG A 40 -19.93 0.39 7.62
CA ARG A 40 -20.91 0.29 6.52
C ARG A 40 -22.07 -0.57 6.96
N ALA A 41 -23.29 -0.16 6.66
CA ALA A 41 -24.50 -0.91 6.99
C ALA A 41 -24.60 -1.33 8.47
N GLY A 42 -24.27 -0.41 9.38
CA GLY A 42 -24.42 -0.59 10.83
C GLY A 42 -23.37 -1.45 11.52
N HIS A 43 -22.28 -1.85 10.84
CA HIS A 43 -21.18 -2.60 11.43
C HIS A 43 -19.84 -2.33 10.72
N PHE A 44 -18.74 -2.78 11.32
CA PHE A 44 -17.42 -2.74 10.70
C PHE A 44 -17.19 -3.94 9.79
N GLN A 45 -16.79 -3.65 8.55
CA GLN A 45 -16.40 -4.65 7.57
C GLN A 45 -14.90 -4.49 7.27
N ARG A 46 -14.19 -5.61 7.12
CA ARG A 46 -12.79 -5.60 6.68
C ARG A 46 -12.70 -4.99 5.28
N CYS A 47 -11.70 -4.15 5.07
CA CYS A 47 -11.27 -3.73 3.75
C CYS A 47 -9.73 -3.82 3.66
N THR A 48 -9.19 -3.55 2.47
CA THR A 48 -7.74 -3.48 2.27
C THR A 48 -7.37 -2.05 1.90
N LEU A 49 -6.16 -1.62 2.25
CA LEU A 49 -5.63 -0.33 1.78
C LEU A 49 -5.63 -0.26 0.23
N CYS A 50 -5.39 -1.39 -0.43
CA CYS A 50 -5.52 -1.53 -1.88
C CYS A 50 -6.92 -1.15 -2.39
N ASN A 51 -8.00 -1.64 -1.76
CA ASN A 51 -9.37 -1.26 -2.14
C ASN A 51 -9.69 0.21 -1.87
N LEU A 52 -8.97 0.85 -0.94
CA LEU A 52 -9.08 2.28 -0.69
C LEU A 52 -8.24 3.12 -1.67
N GLY A 53 -7.49 2.49 -2.57
CA GLY A 53 -6.65 3.17 -3.57
C GLY A 53 -5.26 3.56 -3.06
N TYR A 54 -4.81 2.98 -1.93
CA TYR A 54 -3.43 3.14 -1.49
C TYR A 54 -2.47 2.42 -2.43
N ILE A 55 -1.36 3.10 -2.72
CA ILE A 55 -0.29 2.62 -3.59
C ILE A 55 1.00 2.70 -2.78
N ILE A 56 1.71 1.58 -2.67
CA ILE A 56 3.06 1.53 -2.13
C ILE A 56 3.99 2.12 -3.19
N ALA A 57 4.38 3.39 -3.02
CA ALA A 57 5.31 4.02 -3.94
C ALA A 57 6.75 3.58 -3.60
N LEU A 58 7.37 2.83 -4.51
CA LEU A 58 8.71 2.30 -4.34
C LEU A 58 9.74 3.34 -4.77
N GLY A 59 10.03 4.28 -3.89
CA GLY A 59 10.95 5.37 -4.12
C GLY A 59 10.47 6.68 -3.50
N HIS A 60 11.27 7.74 -3.63
CA HIS A 60 10.91 9.11 -3.23
C HIS A 60 10.31 9.25 -1.83
N GLY A 61 10.73 8.41 -0.88
CA GLY A 61 10.20 8.42 0.49
C GLY A 61 8.69 8.17 0.55
N GLY A 62 8.16 7.25 -0.25
CA GLY A 62 6.74 6.89 -0.26
C GLY A 62 5.86 7.83 -1.10
N ASN A 63 6.46 8.81 -1.78
CA ASN A 63 5.75 9.68 -2.72
C ASN A 63 5.68 9.06 -4.11
N ARG A 64 4.63 9.41 -4.85
CA ARG A 64 4.48 9.00 -6.26
C ARG A 64 5.70 9.44 -7.07
N CYS A 65 6.20 8.55 -7.92
CA CYS A 65 7.30 8.88 -8.82
C CYS A 65 6.89 10.02 -9.76
N PRO A 66 7.69 11.08 -9.94
CA PRO A 66 7.39 12.15 -10.88
C PRO A 66 7.61 11.73 -12.34
N SER A 67 8.37 10.67 -12.57
CA SER A 67 8.73 10.16 -13.90
C SER A 67 7.77 9.08 -14.42
N ILE A 68 6.50 9.09 -14.00
CA ILE A 68 5.50 8.17 -14.53
C ILE A 68 5.16 8.60 -15.97
N GLY A 69 5.77 7.93 -16.94
CA GLY A 69 5.60 8.20 -18.37
C GLY A 69 5.08 7.02 -19.18
N ASP A 70 4.74 5.90 -18.53
CA ASP A 70 4.17 4.71 -19.18
C ASP A 70 2.66 4.57 -18.90
N ASP A 71 1.92 4.01 -19.85
CA ASP A 71 0.47 3.73 -19.72
C ASP A 71 0.16 2.58 -18.74
N LEU A 72 1.20 1.96 -18.15
CA LEU A 72 1.08 0.78 -17.32
C LEU A 72 0.60 1.10 -15.89
N GLY A 73 0.89 2.30 -15.40
CA GLY A 73 0.46 2.77 -14.08
C GLY A 73 0.92 1.88 -12.91
N PRO A 74 0.32 2.05 -11.71
CA PRO A 74 0.57 1.18 -10.58
C PRO A 74 0.22 -0.29 -10.90
N GLN A 75 1.05 -1.22 -10.44
CA GLN A 75 0.88 -2.64 -10.70
C GLN A 75 0.38 -3.38 -9.46
N LYS A 76 -0.51 -4.35 -9.68
CA LYS A 76 -0.98 -5.25 -8.63
C LYS A 76 0.10 -6.25 -8.26
N LEU A 77 0.32 -6.43 -6.96
CA LEU A 77 1.24 -7.41 -6.39
C LEU A 77 0.54 -8.21 -5.30
N ILE A 78 0.82 -9.51 -5.22
CA ILE A 78 0.38 -10.37 -4.12
C ILE A 78 1.49 -10.46 -3.09
N MET A 79 1.20 -10.07 -1.86
CA MET A 79 2.16 -10.01 -0.75
C MET A 79 1.84 -11.09 0.28
N GLY A 80 2.82 -11.91 0.63
CA GLY A 80 2.72 -12.85 1.75
C GLY A 80 3.48 -12.36 2.98
N ASP A 81 2.87 -12.43 4.15
CA ASP A 81 3.50 -12.22 5.45
C ASP A 81 3.04 -13.27 6.48
N VAL A 82 3.46 -13.12 7.74
CA VAL A 82 3.06 -14.03 8.83
C VAL A 82 1.57 -13.94 9.18
N MET A 83 0.87 -12.88 8.76
CA MET A 83 -0.55 -12.66 8.98
C MET A 83 -1.41 -13.16 7.82
N GLY A 84 -0.81 -13.45 6.66
CA GLY A 84 -1.47 -14.08 5.53
C GLY A 84 -1.05 -13.52 4.17
N VAL A 85 -2.01 -13.45 3.25
CA VAL A 85 -1.80 -12.99 1.88
C VAL A 85 -2.63 -11.74 1.63
N HIS A 86 -1.98 -10.69 1.12
CA HIS A 86 -2.53 -9.38 0.87
C HIS A 86 -2.42 -9.03 -0.62
N GLU A 87 -3.46 -8.41 -1.17
CA GLU A 87 -3.37 -7.76 -2.47
C GLU A 87 -2.98 -6.28 -2.25
N VAL A 88 -1.93 -5.83 -2.94
CA VAL A 88 -1.44 -4.45 -2.87
C VAL A 88 -1.24 -3.85 -4.25
N MET A 89 -1.31 -2.53 -4.34
CA MET A 89 -0.87 -1.78 -5.52
C MET A 89 0.51 -1.20 -5.27
N VAL A 90 1.40 -1.35 -6.25
CA VAL A 90 2.78 -0.91 -6.21
C VAL A 90 3.01 0.14 -7.30
N GLY A 91 3.51 1.31 -6.91
CA GLY A 91 3.96 2.35 -7.82
C GLY A 91 5.47 2.29 -7.94
N TRP A 92 5.97 1.77 -9.06
CA TRP A 92 7.41 1.68 -9.31
C TRP A 92 8.05 3.05 -9.50
N CYS A 93 9.27 3.24 -9.01
CA CYS A 93 10.11 4.34 -9.47
C CYS A 93 10.52 4.09 -10.92
N ARG A 94 10.38 5.15 -11.73
CA ARG A 94 10.65 5.20 -13.17
C ARG A 94 11.67 6.28 -13.54
N CYS A 95 12.34 6.88 -12.57
CA CYS A 95 13.44 7.80 -12.83
C CYS A 95 14.57 7.08 -13.59
N ALA A 96 15.37 7.82 -14.35
CA ALA A 96 16.41 7.24 -15.20
C ALA A 96 17.45 6.42 -14.42
N ASP A 97 17.68 6.78 -13.17
CA ASP A 97 18.57 6.13 -12.20
C ASP A 97 17.86 5.12 -11.29
N ALA A 98 16.57 4.85 -11.53
CA ALA A 98 15.81 3.91 -10.72
C ALA A 98 16.41 2.50 -10.84
N PRO A 99 16.62 1.79 -9.71
CA PRO A 99 17.14 0.44 -9.77
C PRO A 99 16.09 -0.53 -10.34
N PRO A 100 16.48 -1.75 -10.73
CA PRO A 100 15.54 -2.76 -11.23
C PRO A 100 14.42 -3.07 -10.22
N PRO A 101 13.24 -3.55 -10.68
CA PRO A 101 12.08 -3.83 -9.83
C PRO A 101 12.39 -4.64 -8.56
N ALA A 102 13.18 -5.72 -8.67
CA ALA A 102 13.56 -6.53 -7.51
C ALA A 102 14.31 -5.72 -6.43
N HIS A 103 15.22 -4.84 -6.82
CA HIS A 103 15.95 -3.96 -5.90
C HIS A 103 15.03 -2.93 -5.25
N GLN A 104 14.07 -2.37 -6.01
CA GLN A 104 13.07 -1.46 -5.44
C GLN A 104 12.24 -2.14 -4.34
N LEU A 105 11.88 -3.41 -4.53
CA LEU A 105 11.21 -4.22 -3.50
C LEU A 105 12.12 -4.48 -2.30
N PHE A 106 13.40 -4.83 -2.51
CA PHE A 106 14.35 -5.05 -1.42
C PHE A 106 14.53 -3.82 -0.53
N HIS A 107 14.58 -2.61 -1.10
CA HIS A 107 14.62 -1.38 -0.33
C HIS A 107 13.41 -1.16 0.59
N HIS A 108 12.30 -1.87 0.32
CA HIS A 108 11.08 -1.85 1.12
C HIS A 108 10.85 -3.16 1.87
N ARG A 109 11.91 -3.94 2.13
CA ARG A 109 11.88 -5.21 2.89
C ARG A 109 10.93 -6.24 2.28
N MET A 110 10.80 -6.22 0.96
CA MET A 110 9.99 -7.17 0.20
C MET A 110 10.92 -8.04 -0.67
N TYR A 111 10.86 -9.35 -0.46
CA TYR A 111 11.58 -10.34 -1.25
C TYR A 111 10.69 -10.84 -2.39
N PRO A 112 11.01 -10.59 -3.66
CA PRO A 112 10.20 -11.06 -4.78
C PRO A 112 10.28 -12.57 -4.94
N ALA A 113 9.16 -13.22 -5.25
CA ALA A 113 9.13 -14.63 -5.60
C ALA A 113 9.77 -14.91 -6.98
N SER A 114 9.86 -13.88 -7.83
CA SER A 114 10.54 -13.91 -9.13
C SER A 114 11.27 -12.59 -9.34
N ILE A 115 12.57 -12.69 -9.66
CA ILE A 115 13.43 -11.53 -9.88
C ILE A 115 13.09 -10.83 -11.21
N SER A 116 12.74 -11.60 -12.25
CA SER A 116 12.52 -11.06 -13.60
C SER A 116 11.15 -10.40 -13.78
N CYS A 117 10.13 -10.88 -13.07
CA CYS A 117 8.78 -10.32 -13.13
C CYS A 117 8.07 -10.54 -11.78
N PRO A 118 8.28 -9.65 -10.80
CA PRO A 118 7.66 -9.78 -9.50
C PRO A 118 6.15 -9.55 -9.62
N ARG A 119 5.38 -10.64 -9.57
CA ARG A 119 3.91 -10.62 -9.35
C ARG A 119 3.54 -11.04 -7.92
N ARG A 120 4.51 -11.56 -7.18
CA ARG A 120 4.40 -12.01 -5.79
C ARG A 120 5.65 -11.62 -5.04
N ALA A 121 5.52 -11.23 -3.78
CA ALA A 121 6.65 -11.01 -2.88
C ALA A 121 6.29 -11.33 -1.43
N PHE A 122 7.30 -11.42 -0.58
CA PHE A 122 7.19 -11.78 0.83
C PHE A 122 7.90 -10.75 1.69
N THR A 123 7.37 -10.43 2.87
CA THR A 123 8.06 -9.56 3.83
C THR A 123 9.08 -10.35 4.67
N PHE A 124 10.20 -9.73 5.05
CA PHE A 124 11.24 -10.33 5.92
C PHE A 124 11.89 -9.33 6.90
#